data_AF-A0A9X7I466-F1
#
_entry.id   AF-A0A9X7I466-F1
#
_cell.length_a   1.000
_cell.length_b   1.000
_cell.length_c   1.000
_cell.angle_alpha   90.00
_cell.angle_beta   90.00
_cell.angle_gamma   90.00
#
_symmetry.space_group_name_H-M   'P 1'
#
loop_
_entity.id
_entity.type
_entity.pdbx_description
1 polymer ?
#
loop_
_entity_poly.entity_id
_entity_poly.type
_entity_poly.pdbx_seq_one_letter_code
_entity_poly.pdbx_strand_id
1 'polypeptide(L)'
;MKKFISLLLLLPALSAHAEISLIKKMTHAECMQVIRDSLDMYNDMEFCEKNTNEETQRNGMLAWNMAGFANSKSAMAPICPTVKKMTKQEQTEMFSRYPKSHEPKEVAKFCTSENRNRIAKLYPKYYKLLVEHEAFEKNKEENE
;
A
#
# COMPACT_ATOMS: atom_id res chain seq x y z
N MET A 1 -5.74 45.64 -31.24
CA MET A 1 -5.23 44.26 -31.11
C MET A 1 -4.44 44.15 -29.81
N LYS A 2 -5.06 43.65 -28.73
CA LYS A 2 -4.39 43.36 -27.45
C LYS A 2 -4.39 41.85 -27.26
N LYS A 3 -3.20 41.33 -27.00
CA LYS A 3 -2.79 39.93 -27.09
C LYS A 3 -3.54 39.05 -26.09
N PHE A 4 -3.90 37.86 -26.57
CA PHE A 4 -4.31 36.70 -25.77
C PHE A 4 -3.35 36.48 -24.60
N ILE A 5 -3.87 36.50 -23.38
CA ILE A 5 -3.24 35.83 -22.25
C ILE A 5 -4.10 34.60 -22.00
N SER A 6 -3.65 33.48 -22.56
CA SER A 6 -4.18 32.16 -22.27
C SER A 6 -4.01 31.92 -20.77
N LEU A 7 -5.12 31.98 -20.02
CA LEU A 7 -5.16 31.59 -18.62
C LEU A 7 -5.14 30.05 -18.53
N LEU A 8 -4.05 29.45 -19.01
CA LEU A 8 -3.59 28.16 -18.51
C LEU A 8 -3.14 28.43 -17.07
N LEU A 9 -4.09 28.42 -16.13
CA LEU A 9 -3.78 28.06 -14.76
C LEU A 9 -3.36 26.59 -14.78
N LEU A 10 -2.07 26.43 -15.05
CA LEU A 10 -1.27 25.25 -14.79
C LEU A 10 -1.71 24.68 -13.44
N LEU A 11 -2.28 23.48 -13.46
CA LEU A 11 -2.19 22.55 -12.35
C LEU A 11 -0.73 22.12 -12.24
N PRO A 12 -0.05 22.50 -11.16
CA PRO A 12 0.79 21.57 -10.48
C PRO A 12 0.11 21.30 -9.15
N ALA A 13 -0.86 20.38 -9.13
CA ALA A 13 -1.00 19.57 -7.93
C ALA A 13 0.29 18.74 -7.86
N LEU A 14 1.33 19.39 -7.32
CA LEU A 14 2.61 18.79 -7.01
C LEU A 14 2.30 17.45 -6.36
N SER A 15 2.85 16.41 -6.96
CA SER A 15 2.88 15.05 -6.48
C SER A 15 3.70 14.94 -5.18
N ALA A 16 3.33 15.71 -4.17
CA ALA A 16 3.63 15.38 -2.80
C ALA A 16 2.96 14.02 -2.57
N HIS A 17 3.76 12.96 -2.67
CA HIS A 17 3.31 11.64 -2.27
C HIS A 17 2.84 11.80 -0.83
N ALA A 18 1.54 11.61 -0.60
CA ALA A 18 0.97 11.81 0.71
C ALA A 18 1.77 10.98 1.73
N GLU A 19 2.21 11.63 2.80
CA GLU A 19 3.06 11.00 3.80
C GLU A 19 2.20 10.07 4.66
N ILE A 20 2.15 8.81 4.23
CA ILE A 20 1.46 7.72 4.94
C ILE A 20 1.97 7.66 6.37
N SER A 21 1.07 7.43 7.31
CA SER A 21 1.40 7.19 8.71
C SER A 21 0.42 6.22 9.34
N LEU A 22 0.94 5.30 10.15
CA LEU A 22 0.14 4.32 10.87
C LEU A 22 -0.27 4.75 12.28
N ILE A 23 0.24 5.88 12.78
CA ILE A 23 0.02 6.37 14.15
C ILE A 23 -0.88 7.62 14.23
N LYS A 24 -1.23 8.20 13.08
CA LYS A 24 -2.14 9.37 12.97
C LYS A 24 -3.23 9.06 11.97
N LYS A 25 -4.34 9.78 12.10
CA LYS A 25 -5.46 9.69 11.17
C LYS A 25 -5.01 10.05 9.76
N MET A 26 -5.25 9.13 8.83
CA MET A 26 -4.98 9.25 7.41
C MET A 26 -6.22 9.76 6.66
N THR A 27 -5.97 10.43 5.54
CA THR A 27 -6.97 10.75 4.53
C THR A 27 -7.44 9.49 3.80
N HIS A 28 -8.59 9.57 3.13
CA HIS A 28 -9.09 8.46 2.32
C HIS A 28 -8.06 8.00 1.26
N ALA A 29 -7.35 8.93 0.62
CA ALA A 29 -6.35 8.62 -0.39
C ALA A 29 -5.16 7.84 0.20
N GLU A 30 -4.66 8.26 1.36
CA GLU A 30 -3.57 7.59 2.08
C GLU A 30 -3.99 6.18 2.51
N CYS A 31 -5.20 6.02 3.05
CA CYS A 31 -5.73 4.70 3.41
C CYS A 31 -5.83 3.76 2.19
N MET A 32 -6.34 4.26 1.07
CA MET A 32 -6.42 3.49 -0.17
C MET A 32 -5.04 3.16 -0.73
N GLN A 33 -4.05 4.02 -0.51
CA GLN A 33 -2.67 3.73 -0.86
C GLN A 33 -2.09 2.62 0.01
N VAL A 34 -2.28 2.65 1.34
CA VAL A 34 -1.85 1.57 2.24
C VAL A 34 -2.45 0.23 1.81
N ILE A 35 -3.76 0.19 1.53
CA ILE A 35 -4.42 -1.05 1.09
C ILE A 35 -3.79 -1.59 -0.21
N ARG A 36 -3.56 -0.72 -1.20
CA ARG A 36 -2.96 -1.12 -2.48
C ARG A 36 -1.52 -1.59 -2.32
N ASP A 37 -0.71 -0.84 -1.57
CA ASP A 37 0.70 -1.17 -1.34
C ASP A 37 0.83 -2.48 -0.54
N SER A 38 -0.04 -2.70 0.47
CA SER A 38 -0.10 -3.97 1.22
C SER A 38 -0.46 -5.15 0.33
N LEU A 39 -1.48 -4.99 -0.54
CA LEU A 39 -1.88 -6.02 -1.49
C LEU A 39 -0.78 -6.30 -2.52
N ASP A 40 -0.08 -5.26 -2.97
CA ASP A 40 1.07 -5.40 -3.86
C ASP A 40 2.18 -6.24 -3.24
N MET A 41 2.65 -5.85 -2.04
CA MET A 41 3.69 -6.60 -1.33
C MET A 41 3.27 -8.05 -1.05
N TYR A 42 2.00 -8.28 -0.72
CA TYR A 42 1.47 -9.62 -0.46
C TYR A 42 1.47 -10.49 -1.72
N ASN A 43 0.92 -10.00 -2.84
CA ASN A 43 0.88 -10.77 -4.09
C ASN A 43 2.27 -10.94 -4.69
N ASP A 44 3.19 -10.01 -4.45
CA ASP A 44 4.58 -10.12 -4.87
C ASP A 44 5.30 -11.26 -4.13
N MET A 45 5.10 -11.35 -2.82
CA MET A 45 5.59 -12.45 -2.00
C MET A 45 4.95 -13.79 -2.39
N GLU A 46 3.63 -13.83 -2.59
CA GLU A 46 2.87 -15.07 -2.86
C GLU A 46 3.14 -15.66 -4.25
N PHE A 47 3.29 -14.81 -5.28
CA PHE A 47 3.32 -15.25 -6.67
C PHE A 47 4.67 -15.04 -7.38
N CYS A 48 5.48 -14.08 -6.95
CA CYS A 48 6.66 -13.67 -7.69
C CYS A 48 7.99 -14.03 -7.04
N GLU A 49 8.07 -13.94 -5.71
CA GLU A 49 9.30 -14.25 -5.00
C GLU A 49 9.59 -15.75 -5.04
N LYS A 50 10.83 -16.11 -5.37
CA LYS A 50 11.28 -17.50 -5.50
C LYS A 50 12.48 -17.82 -4.63
N ASN A 51 13.14 -16.80 -4.08
CA ASN A 51 14.29 -16.96 -3.22
C ASN A 51 13.85 -17.06 -1.76
N THR A 52 14.57 -17.86 -0.97
CA THR A 52 14.27 -18.13 0.44
C THR A 52 15.35 -17.61 1.39
N ASN A 53 16.01 -16.50 1.03
CA ASN A 53 17.02 -15.89 1.87
C ASN A 53 16.40 -15.07 3.03
N GLU A 54 17.23 -14.62 3.97
CA GLU A 54 16.75 -13.87 5.14
C GLU A 54 16.02 -12.58 4.78
N GLU A 55 16.45 -11.88 3.72
CA GLU A 55 15.80 -10.66 3.28
C GLU A 55 14.40 -10.95 2.73
N THR A 56 14.26 -11.97 1.88
CA THR A 56 12.95 -12.34 1.31
C THR A 56 12.00 -12.88 2.37
N GLN A 57 12.51 -13.59 3.38
CA GLN A 57 11.71 -14.00 4.54
C GLN A 57 11.21 -12.79 5.34
N ARG A 58 12.09 -11.82 5.65
CA ARG A 58 11.69 -10.58 6.35
C ARG A 58 10.65 -9.79 5.55
N ASN A 59 10.87 -9.63 4.25
CA ASN A 59 9.95 -8.96 3.35
C ASN A 59 8.60 -9.69 3.30
N GLY A 60 8.59 -11.03 3.31
CA GLY A 60 7.37 -11.81 3.34
C GLY A 60 6.59 -11.68 4.64
N MET A 61 7.26 -11.69 5.80
CA MET A 61 6.61 -11.41 7.09
C MET A 61 6.00 -10.00 7.12
N LEU A 62 6.74 -9.00 6.63
CA LEU A 62 6.23 -7.63 6.52
C LEU A 62 5.01 -7.54 5.61
N ALA A 63 5.05 -8.16 4.43
CA ALA A 63 3.93 -8.19 3.50
C ALA A 63 2.67 -8.81 4.14
N TRP A 64 2.84 -9.93 4.83
CA TRP A 64 1.76 -10.60 5.56
C TRP A 64 1.16 -9.71 6.65
N ASN A 65 2.01 -9.10 7.48
CA ASN A 65 1.57 -8.19 8.54
C ASN A 65 0.82 -6.97 7.98
N MET A 66 1.33 -6.36 6.92
CA MET A 66 0.70 -5.18 6.31
C MET A 66 -0.62 -5.50 5.61
N ALA A 67 -0.75 -6.68 5.00
CA ALA A 67 -2.02 -7.16 4.45
C ALA A 67 -3.05 -7.47 5.54
N GLY A 68 -2.62 -8.12 6.63
CA GLY A 68 -3.46 -8.36 7.80
C GLY A 68 -3.92 -7.06 8.46
N PHE A 69 -3.01 -6.11 8.63
CA PHE A 69 -3.30 -4.78 9.14
C PHE A 69 -4.35 -4.06 8.27
N ALA A 70 -4.13 -3.99 6.95
CA ALA A 70 -5.05 -3.33 6.01
C ALA A 70 -6.44 -3.97 5.97
N ASN A 71 -6.54 -5.28 6.23
CA ASN A 71 -7.82 -6.00 6.29
C ASN A 71 -8.50 -5.94 7.66
N SER A 72 -7.79 -5.54 8.72
CA SER A 72 -8.33 -5.51 10.08
C SER A 72 -9.21 -4.29 10.31
N LYS A 73 -10.51 -4.52 10.54
CA LYS A 73 -11.43 -3.44 10.90
C LYS A 73 -11.02 -2.74 12.20
N SER A 74 -10.57 -3.49 13.20
CA SER A 74 -10.19 -2.92 14.50
C SER A 74 -8.88 -2.14 14.44
N ALA A 75 -7.86 -2.66 13.74
CA ALA A 75 -6.58 -1.99 13.61
C ALA A 75 -6.67 -0.75 12.69
N MET A 76 -7.47 -0.84 11.62
CA MET A 76 -7.58 0.27 10.67
C MET A 76 -8.60 1.34 11.06
N ALA A 77 -9.65 1.02 11.80
CA ALA A 77 -10.72 1.99 12.09
C ALA A 77 -10.25 3.31 12.76
N PRO A 78 -9.32 3.30 13.74
CA PRO A 78 -8.87 4.54 14.39
C PRO A 78 -8.13 5.48 13.44
N ILE A 79 -7.37 4.94 12.49
CA ILE A 79 -6.51 5.73 11.60
C ILE A 79 -7.09 5.90 10.19
N CYS A 80 -7.98 5.02 9.76
CA CYS A 80 -8.71 5.06 8.50
C CYS A 80 -10.23 5.00 8.72
N PRO A 81 -10.81 5.98 9.46
CA PRO A 81 -12.22 5.93 9.88
C PRO A 81 -13.21 6.01 8.72
N THR A 82 -12.74 6.27 7.50
CA THR A 82 -13.56 6.35 6.30
C THR A 82 -12.83 5.80 5.08
N VAL A 83 -12.33 4.57 5.15
CA VAL A 83 -12.35 3.78 3.91
C VAL A 83 -13.83 3.55 3.63
N LYS A 84 -14.45 4.48 2.90
CA LYS A 84 -15.79 4.28 2.33
C LYS A 84 -15.79 2.86 1.82
N LYS A 85 -16.73 2.02 2.27
CA LYS A 85 -16.81 0.63 1.80
C LYS A 85 -16.73 0.69 0.28
N MET A 86 -15.63 0.18 -0.27
CA MET A 86 -15.47 0.09 -1.71
C MET A 86 -16.72 -0.60 -2.24
N THR A 87 -17.33 -0.02 -3.26
CA THR A 87 -18.38 -0.67 -4.03
C THR A 87 -17.86 -2.00 -4.56
N LYS A 88 -18.77 -2.93 -4.88
CA LYS A 88 -18.37 -4.21 -5.50
C LYS A 88 -17.55 -3.97 -6.78
N GLN A 89 -17.84 -2.90 -7.52
CA GLN A 89 -17.09 -2.51 -8.70
C GLN A 89 -15.66 -2.08 -8.35
N GLU A 90 -15.49 -1.16 -7.39
CA GLU A 90 -14.15 -0.73 -6.94
C GLU A 90 -13.31 -1.88 -6.38
N GLN A 91 -13.93 -2.82 -5.65
CA GLN A 91 -13.24 -4.03 -5.19
C GLN A 91 -12.82 -4.91 -6.38
N THR A 92 -13.75 -5.16 -7.31
CA THR A 92 -13.46 -5.97 -8.50
C THR A 92 -12.31 -5.37 -9.30
N GLU A 93 -12.34 -4.06 -9.52
CA GLU A 93 -11.28 -3.33 -10.21
C GLU A 93 -9.95 -3.43 -9.46
N MET A 94 -9.95 -3.18 -8.15
CA MET A 94 -8.74 -3.28 -7.32
C MET A 94 -8.11 -4.68 -7.39
N PHE A 95 -8.92 -5.74 -7.30
CA PHE A 95 -8.40 -7.11 -7.29
C PHE A 95 -8.12 -7.67 -8.68
N SER A 96 -8.65 -7.06 -9.76
CA SER A 96 -8.47 -7.54 -11.14
C SER A 96 -7.01 -7.57 -11.61
N ARG A 97 -6.13 -6.79 -10.98
CA ARG A 97 -4.71 -6.67 -11.31
C ARG A 97 -3.82 -7.78 -10.72
N TYR A 98 -4.34 -8.56 -9.77
CA TYR A 98 -3.55 -9.58 -9.06
C TYR A 98 -3.74 -10.97 -9.66
N PRO A 99 -2.71 -11.84 -9.59
CA PRO A 99 -2.85 -13.23 -10.01
C PRO A 99 -3.95 -13.96 -9.22
N LYS A 100 -4.72 -14.80 -9.90
CA LYS A 100 -5.74 -15.66 -9.27
C LYS A 100 -5.24 -17.08 -9.01
N SER A 101 -4.09 -17.42 -9.58
CA SER A 101 -3.43 -18.72 -9.46
C SER A 101 -1.96 -18.59 -9.85
N HIS A 102 -1.18 -19.64 -9.57
CA HIS A 102 0.22 -19.76 -10.00
C HIS A 102 0.39 -20.18 -11.46
N GLU A 103 -0.67 -20.11 -12.27
CA GLU A 103 -0.58 -20.37 -13.71
C GLU A 103 0.42 -19.39 -14.37
N PRO A 104 1.39 -19.87 -15.18
CA PRO A 104 2.45 -19.01 -15.70
C PRO A 104 1.96 -17.74 -16.42
N LYS A 105 0.82 -17.83 -17.11
CA LYS A 105 0.21 -16.69 -17.82
C LYS A 105 -0.39 -15.64 -16.87
N GLU A 106 -0.89 -16.04 -15.70
CA GLU A 106 -1.43 -15.12 -14.70
C GLU A 106 -0.30 -14.46 -13.93
N VAL A 107 0.68 -15.25 -13.49
CA VAL A 107 1.87 -14.78 -12.78
C VAL A 107 2.68 -13.80 -13.65
N ALA A 108 2.87 -14.09 -14.94
CA ALA A 108 3.64 -13.23 -15.83
C ALA A 108 3.04 -11.83 -16.06
N LYS A 109 1.72 -11.64 -15.86
CA LYS A 109 1.07 -10.32 -15.97
C LYS A 109 1.44 -9.41 -14.81
N PHE A 110 1.65 -9.98 -13.62
CA PHE A 110 1.91 -9.23 -12.39
C PHE A 110 3.41 -9.17 -12.07
N CYS A 111 4.14 -10.27 -12.23
CA CYS A 111 5.54 -10.41 -11.84
C CYS A 111 6.53 -9.84 -12.88
N THR A 112 6.18 -8.72 -13.52
CA THR A 112 7.09 -8.04 -14.44
C THR A 112 8.22 -7.37 -13.67
N SER A 113 9.40 -7.21 -14.29
CA SER A 113 10.54 -6.53 -13.66
C SER A 113 10.19 -5.09 -13.25
N GLU A 114 9.37 -4.40 -14.05
CA GLU A 114 8.89 -3.05 -13.73
C GLU A 114 8.04 -3.05 -12.44
N ASN A 115 7.06 -3.95 -12.34
CA ASN A 115 6.20 -4.01 -11.18
C ASN A 115 6.99 -4.43 -9.92
N ARG A 116 7.85 -5.43 -10.04
CA ARG A 116 8.73 -5.88 -8.95
C ARG A 116 9.67 -4.78 -8.44
N ASN A 117 10.27 -4.01 -9.35
CA ASN A 117 11.11 -2.87 -8.98
C ASN A 117 10.33 -1.76 -8.27
N ARG A 118 9.05 -1.57 -8.60
CA ARG A 118 8.17 -0.65 -7.89
C ARG A 118 7.85 -1.17 -6.48
N ILE A 119 7.50 -2.45 -6.36
CA ILE A 119 7.13 -3.08 -5.08
C ILE A 119 8.33 -3.18 -4.14
N ALA A 120 9.54 -3.43 -4.66
CA ALA A 120 10.77 -3.48 -3.87
C ALA A 120 11.00 -2.22 -3.02
N LYS A 121 10.55 -1.04 -3.49
CA LYS A 121 10.65 0.23 -2.76
C LYS A 121 9.66 0.34 -1.60
N LEU A 122 8.61 -0.48 -1.58
CA LEU A 122 7.60 -0.49 -0.54
C LEU A 122 8.11 -1.16 0.74
N TYR A 123 8.89 -2.25 0.63
CA TYR A 123 9.41 -2.97 1.80
C TYR A 123 10.14 -2.08 2.81
N PRO A 124 11.18 -1.29 2.45
CA PRO A 124 11.85 -0.42 3.42
C PRO A 124 10.93 0.69 3.96
N LYS A 125 10.00 1.19 3.15
CA LYS A 125 9.02 2.21 3.57
C LYS A 125 8.07 1.65 4.65
N TYR A 126 7.45 0.51 4.39
CA TYR A 126 6.46 -0.08 5.29
C TYR A 126 7.10 -0.73 6.51
N TYR A 127 8.34 -1.20 6.41
CA TYR A 127 9.10 -1.64 7.57
C TYR A 127 9.21 -0.52 8.60
N LYS A 128 9.63 0.68 8.17
CA LYS A 128 9.74 1.84 9.04
C LYS A 128 8.40 2.21 9.69
N LEU A 129 7.34 2.25 8.89
CA LEU A 129 5.99 2.58 9.36
C LEU A 129 5.47 1.58 10.40
N LEU A 130 5.72 0.28 10.19
CA LEU A 130 5.30 -0.77 11.11
C LEU A 130 6.06 -0.67 12.45
N VAL A 131 7.37 -0.43 12.42
CA VAL A 131 8.18 -0.23 13.63
C VAL A 131 7.69 1.00 14.42
N GLU A 132 7.39 2.10 13.74
CA GLU A 132 6.82 3.30 14.38
C GLU A 132 5.46 3.02 15.04
N HIS A 133 4.60 2.26 14.37
CA HIS A 133 3.32 1.84 14.91
C HIS A 133 3.45 0.94 16.15
N GLU A 134 4.32 -0.07 16.10
CA GLU A 134 4.56 -0.96 17.24
C GLU A 134 5.11 -0.22 18.45
N ALA A 135 6.01 0.75 18.25
CA ALA A 135 6.52 1.60 19.33
C ALA A 135 5.41 2.49 19.91
N PHE A 136 4.54 3.04 19.07
CA PHE A 136 3.42 3.86 19.51
C PHE A 136 2.40 3.08 20.35
N GLU A 137 2.02 1.87 19.93
CA GLU A 137 1.07 1.05 20.69
C GLU A 137 1.66 0.59 22.03
N LYS A 138 2.94 0.20 22.09
CA LYS A 138 3.63 -0.11 23.37
C LYS A 138 3.59 1.05 24.34
N ASN A 139 3.88 2.27 23.87
CA ASN A 139 3.83 3.46 24.71
C ASN A 139 2.40 3.76 25.21
N LYS A 140 1.35 3.37 24.49
CA LYS A 140 -0.03 3.55 24.96
C LYS A 140 -0.35 2.55 26.07
N GLU A 141 0.01 1.29 25.89
CA GLU A 141 -0.17 0.25 26.91
C GLU A 141 0.58 0.56 28.22
N GLU A 142 1.78 1.14 28.14
CA GLU A 142 2.56 1.53 29.33
C GLU A 142 2.01 2.78 30.06
N ASN A 143 1.17 3.58 29.40
CA ASN A 143 0.59 4.81 29.96
C ASN A 143 -0.89 4.67 30.34
N GLU A 144 -1.49 3.50 30.15
CA GLU A 144 -2.86 3.12 30.59
C GLU A 144 -2.83 2.33 31.91
#